data_AF-A0A972KAS0-F1
#
_entry.id   AF-A0A972KAS0-F1
#
_cell.length_a   1.000
_cell.length_b   1.000
_cell.length_c   1.000
_cell.angle_alpha   90.00
_cell.angle_beta   90.00
_cell.angle_gamma   90.00
#
_symmetry.space_group_name_H-M   'P 1'
#
loop_
_entity.id
_entity.type
_entity.pdbx_description
1 polymer ?
#
loop_
_entity_poly.entity_id
_entity_poly.type
_entity_poly.pdbx_seq_one_letter_code
_entity_poly.pdbx_strand_id
1 'polypeptide(L)'
;MLSSVHRVKGMEWPQVVVFSADAGSVPHALSDDHEEERRVFHVAITRGIDKVHIFAAAERPSPFLRELTRKLVPGDRAVAPKRSSNAIPKRSSRSTKKVPVTGDRVWVFGYEATVTGVSGSTVEIQLDGGSQMDVKTTDIRKILPRVVTHGPRNETVVDTLKAWRLETAQGLSVPAYVVLHDRTIDEIASVMPMDESSLLSIQGIGTSKLEHYGDDLLRIVEEGREDPGEE
;
A
#
# COMPACT_ATOMS: atom_id res chain seq x y z
N MET A 1 -17.72 11.01 10.94
CA MET A 1 -17.81 9.98 9.88
C MET A 1 -17.85 8.61 10.56
N LEU A 2 -18.76 7.72 10.15
CA LEU A 2 -18.81 6.34 10.64
C LEU A 2 -18.10 5.42 9.63
N SER A 3 -17.17 4.58 10.08
CA SER A 3 -16.44 3.67 9.21
C SER A 3 -16.04 2.40 9.96
N SER A 4 -15.75 1.33 9.21
CA SER A 4 -15.19 0.09 9.76
C SER A 4 -13.70 0.24 10.03
N VAL A 5 -13.19 -0.48 11.02
CA VAL A 5 -11.77 -0.43 11.42
C VAL A 5 -10.83 -0.81 10.26
N HIS A 6 -11.24 -1.74 9.41
CA HIS A 6 -10.44 -2.16 8.25
C HIS A 6 -10.32 -1.09 7.16
N ARG A 7 -11.33 -0.20 7.03
CA ARG A 7 -11.33 0.88 6.03
C ARG A 7 -10.56 2.12 6.47
N VAL A 8 -10.20 2.24 7.74
CA VAL A 8 -9.56 3.46 8.29
C VAL A 8 -8.04 3.40 8.38
N LYS A 9 -7.43 2.35 7.83
CA LYS A 9 -5.98 2.15 7.85
C LYS A 9 -5.25 3.34 7.18
N GLY A 10 -4.36 4.00 7.92
CA GLY A 10 -3.57 5.14 7.45
C GLY A 10 -4.28 6.50 7.52
N MET A 11 -5.50 6.56 8.03
CA MET A 11 -6.18 7.80 8.39
C MET A 11 -6.12 8.00 9.90
N GLU A 12 -6.15 9.24 10.38
CA GLU A 12 -6.13 9.59 11.80
C GLU A 12 -7.04 10.78 12.08
N TRP A 13 -7.57 10.87 13.30
CA TRP A 13 -8.52 11.91 13.71
C TRP A 13 -8.15 12.45 15.08
N PRO A 14 -8.43 13.74 15.38
CA PRO A 14 -8.24 14.32 16.71
C PRO A 14 -8.94 13.49 17.80
N GLN A 15 -10.16 13.03 17.51
CA GLN A 15 -10.94 12.17 18.41
C GLN A 15 -11.50 10.96 17.68
N VAL A 16 -11.39 9.79 18.32
CA VAL A 16 -11.97 8.54 17.82
C VAL A 16 -12.90 7.95 18.87
N VAL A 17 -14.04 7.42 18.41
CA VAL A 17 -14.97 6.68 19.24
C VAL A 17 -15.05 5.24 18.71
N VAL A 18 -14.65 4.28 19.53
CA VAL A 18 -14.78 2.85 19.25
C VAL A 18 -16.05 2.35 19.92
N PHE A 19 -17.06 2.05 19.10
CA PHE A 19 -18.33 1.49 19.57
C PHE A 19 -18.30 -0.04 19.57
N SER A 20 -19.05 -0.65 20.50
CA SER A 20 -19.22 -2.11 20.63
C SER A 20 -17.91 -2.88 20.86
N ALA A 21 -17.06 -2.38 21.76
CA ALA A 21 -15.89 -3.11 22.25
C ALA A 21 -16.30 -4.22 23.24
N ASP A 22 -17.13 -5.14 22.77
CA ASP A 22 -17.79 -6.19 23.55
C ASP A 22 -17.22 -7.56 23.20
N ALA A 23 -17.32 -8.52 24.13
CA ALA A 23 -17.04 -9.91 23.85
C ALA A 23 -18.00 -10.46 22.77
N GLY A 24 -17.42 -11.05 21.71
CA GLY A 24 -18.13 -11.53 20.53
C GLY A 24 -18.22 -10.52 19.39
N SER A 25 -18.01 -9.22 19.65
CA SER A 25 -17.82 -8.20 18.62
C SER A 25 -16.33 -7.96 18.36
N VAL A 26 -15.56 -7.82 19.44
CA VAL A 26 -14.11 -7.69 19.41
C VAL A 26 -13.51 -8.50 20.58
N PRO A 27 -12.85 -9.64 20.33
CA PRO A 27 -12.71 -10.28 19.02
C PRO A 27 -14.07 -10.73 18.46
N HIS A 28 -14.19 -10.66 17.14
CA HIS A 28 -15.41 -11.06 16.44
C HIS A 28 -15.64 -12.57 16.60
N ALA A 29 -16.86 -12.98 16.97
CA ALA A 29 -17.17 -14.37 17.33
C ALA A 29 -16.97 -15.39 16.18
N LEU A 30 -17.00 -14.92 14.93
CA LEU A 30 -16.74 -15.73 13.74
C LEU A 30 -15.26 -15.79 13.31
N SER A 31 -14.38 -15.07 14.00
CA SER A 31 -12.94 -15.04 13.70
C SER A 31 -12.20 -16.10 14.49
N ASP A 32 -11.39 -16.91 13.81
CA ASP A 32 -10.49 -17.90 14.40
C ASP A 32 -9.10 -17.33 14.74
N ASP A 33 -8.76 -16.15 14.21
CA ASP A 33 -7.50 -15.45 14.48
C ASP A 33 -7.68 -14.31 15.49
N HIS A 34 -7.68 -14.68 16.79
CA HIS A 34 -7.74 -13.73 17.89
C HIS A 34 -6.59 -12.72 17.90
N GLU A 35 -5.42 -13.06 17.36
CA GLU A 35 -4.27 -12.14 17.33
C GLU A 35 -4.50 -11.05 16.29
N GLU A 36 -5.07 -11.41 15.13
CA GLU A 36 -5.47 -10.44 14.12
C GLU A 36 -6.61 -9.54 14.62
N GLU A 37 -7.62 -10.08 15.29
CA GLU A 37 -8.68 -9.27 15.91
C GLU A 37 -8.13 -8.28 16.96
N ARG A 38 -7.13 -8.71 17.74
CA ARG A 38 -6.42 -7.83 18.68
C ARG A 38 -5.70 -6.70 17.94
N ARG A 39 -5.07 -6.97 16.80
CA ARG A 39 -4.41 -5.95 15.98
C ARG A 39 -5.41 -4.99 15.36
N VAL A 40 -6.56 -5.48 14.90
CA VAL A 40 -7.65 -4.65 14.40
C VAL A 40 -8.12 -3.70 15.50
N PHE A 41 -8.38 -4.21 16.71
CA PHE A 41 -8.76 -3.38 17.85
C PHE A 41 -7.70 -2.32 18.19
N HIS A 42 -6.43 -2.70 18.19
CA HIS A 42 -5.32 -1.76 18.37
C HIS A 42 -5.27 -0.69 17.26
N VAL A 43 -5.53 -1.05 16.00
CA VAL A 43 -5.63 -0.08 14.89
C VAL A 43 -6.72 0.93 15.19
N ALA A 44 -7.91 0.50 15.61
CA ALA A 44 -9.03 1.39 15.96
C ALA A 44 -8.63 2.43 17.02
N ILE A 45 -7.95 2.00 18.08
CA ILE A 45 -7.50 2.87 19.17
C ILE A 45 -6.45 3.87 18.67
N THR A 46 -5.44 3.39 17.94
CA THR A 46 -4.33 4.23 17.45
C THR A 46 -4.70 5.16 16.30
N ARG A 47 -5.97 5.19 15.87
CA ARG A 47 -6.46 6.21 14.92
C ARG A 47 -6.73 7.55 15.60
N GLY A 48 -6.87 7.59 16.92
CA GLY A 48 -7.09 8.82 17.69
C GLY A 48 -5.79 9.50 18.06
N ILE A 49 -5.67 10.79 17.76
CA ILE A 49 -4.48 11.60 18.04
C ILE A 49 -4.55 12.16 19.48
N ASP A 50 -5.66 12.81 19.85
CA ASP A 50 -5.78 13.49 21.14
C ASP A 50 -6.54 12.65 22.16
N LYS A 51 -7.69 12.09 21.74
CA LYS A 51 -8.57 11.31 22.63
C LYS A 51 -9.20 10.11 21.92
N VAL A 52 -9.32 9.03 22.66
CA VAL A 52 -10.05 7.82 22.24
C VAL A 52 -11.11 7.50 23.28
N HIS A 53 -12.35 7.38 22.85
CA HIS A 53 -13.46 6.93 23.68
C HIS A 53 -13.83 5.51 23.28
N ILE A 54 -13.89 4.59 24.24
CA ILE A 54 -14.25 3.20 23.97
C ILE A 54 -15.54 2.89 24.74
N PHE A 55 -16.54 2.42 24.01
CA PHE A 55 -17.84 2.02 24.56
C PHE A 55 -17.94 0.50 24.53
N ALA A 56 -18.21 -0.07 25.69
CA ALA A 56 -18.45 -1.49 25.89
C ALA A 56 -19.63 -1.72 26.84
N ALA A 57 -20.38 -2.79 26.61
CA ALA A 57 -21.41 -3.30 27.49
C ALA A 57 -20.79 -3.76 28.81
N ALA A 58 -21.38 -3.33 29.93
CA ALA A 58 -20.84 -3.60 31.26
C ALA A 58 -20.83 -5.09 31.61
N GLU A 59 -21.79 -5.84 31.08
CA GLU A 59 -22.01 -7.26 31.35
C GLU A 59 -21.05 -8.16 30.57
N ARG A 60 -20.52 -7.67 29.44
CA ARG A 60 -19.70 -8.47 28.51
C ARG A 60 -18.62 -7.65 27.80
N PRO A 61 -17.74 -6.96 28.54
CA PRO A 61 -16.70 -6.15 27.93
C PRO A 61 -15.73 -7.01 27.11
N SER A 62 -15.16 -6.44 26.06
CA SER A 62 -14.10 -7.10 25.28
C SER A 62 -12.94 -7.52 26.19
N PRO A 63 -12.39 -8.74 26.01
CA PRO A 63 -11.22 -9.20 26.76
C PRO A 63 -10.01 -8.28 26.56
N PHE A 64 -9.88 -7.61 25.41
CA PHE A 64 -8.76 -6.70 25.11
C PHE A 64 -8.78 -5.42 25.95
N LEU A 65 -9.92 -5.02 26.50
CA LEU A 65 -9.99 -3.85 27.37
C LEU A 65 -9.18 -4.04 28.66
N ARG A 66 -9.10 -5.29 29.16
CA ARG A 66 -8.31 -5.60 30.36
C ARG A 66 -6.84 -5.25 30.17
N GLU A 67 -6.32 -5.45 28.96
CA GLU A 67 -4.92 -5.16 28.61
C GLU A 67 -4.63 -3.65 28.60
N LEU A 68 -5.60 -2.81 28.24
CA LEU A 68 -5.48 -1.36 28.27
C LEU A 68 -5.53 -0.80 29.70
N THR A 69 -6.26 -1.49 30.58
CA THR A 69 -6.45 -1.05 31.97
C THR A 69 -5.41 -1.58 32.95
N ARG A 70 -4.61 -2.59 32.56
CA ARG A 70 -3.60 -3.18 33.44
C ARG A 70 -2.31 -2.34 33.44
N LYS A 71 -1.79 -2.01 34.63
CA LYS A 71 -0.40 -1.55 34.77
C LYS A 71 0.55 -2.67 34.35
N LEU A 72 1.26 -2.48 33.24
CA LEU A 72 2.29 -3.42 32.79
C LEU A 72 3.48 -3.40 33.76
N VAL A 73 3.89 -4.58 34.23
CA VAL A 73 5.14 -4.75 34.98
C VAL A 73 6.22 -5.24 34.00
N PRO A 74 7.49 -4.78 34.10
CA PRO A 74 8.57 -5.31 33.28
C PRO A 74 8.66 -6.84 33.43
N GLY A 75 8.41 -7.58 32.34
CA GLY A 75 8.36 -9.06 32.34
C GLY A 75 7.04 -9.66 31.87
N ASP A 76 5.94 -8.89 31.81
CA ASP A 76 4.61 -9.36 31.37
C ASP A 76 4.51 -9.67 29.85
N ARG A 77 5.60 -9.50 29.09
CA ARG A 77 5.63 -9.89 27.67
C ARG A 77 5.70 -11.42 27.58
N ALA A 78 4.55 -12.07 27.45
CA ALA A 78 4.50 -13.42 26.92
C ALA A 78 5.20 -13.42 25.55
N VAL A 79 6.33 -14.14 25.47
CA VAL A 79 7.03 -14.36 24.21
C VAL A 79 6.05 -15.04 23.28
N ALA A 80 5.74 -14.39 22.15
CA ALA A 80 4.85 -14.96 21.14
C ALA A 80 5.31 -16.39 20.80
N PRO A 81 4.40 -17.37 20.70
CA PRO A 81 4.79 -18.74 20.37
C PRO A 81 5.60 -18.71 19.07
N LYS A 82 6.80 -19.30 19.11
CA LYS A 82 7.63 -19.46 17.91
C LYS A 82 6.81 -20.28 16.92
N ARG A 83 6.37 -19.64 15.84
CA ARG A 83 5.69 -20.30 14.72
C ARG A 83 6.51 -21.53 14.32
N SER A 84 5.87 -22.70 14.32
CA SER A 84 6.48 -23.96 13.91
C SER A 84 7.06 -23.83 12.50
N SER A 85 8.31 -24.25 12.38
CA SER A 85 9.25 -23.95 11.31
C SER A 85 9.10 -24.79 10.04
N ASN A 86 7.87 -24.99 9.53
CA ASN A 86 7.64 -25.62 8.22
C ASN A 86 6.88 -24.72 7.25
N ALA A 87 6.95 -23.40 7.42
CA ALA A 87 6.41 -22.43 6.49
C ALA A 87 7.55 -21.83 5.63
N ILE A 88 7.40 -22.03 4.31
CA ILE A 88 7.92 -21.25 3.17
C ILE A 88 8.61 -19.94 3.62
N PRO A 89 9.82 -19.61 3.12
CA PRO A 89 10.51 -18.40 3.53
C PRO A 89 9.58 -17.19 3.39
N LYS A 90 9.33 -16.53 4.52
CA LYS A 90 8.57 -15.27 4.58
C LYS A 90 9.25 -14.28 3.65
N ARG A 91 8.72 -14.10 2.45
CA ARG A 91 9.04 -12.93 1.63
C ARG A 91 8.54 -11.74 2.42
N SER A 92 9.47 -10.98 2.99
CA SER A 92 9.11 -9.75 3.69
C SER A 92 8.43 -8.84 2.66
N SER A 93 7.11 -8.72 2.73
CA SER A 93 6.44 -7.55 2.16
C SER A 93 6.76 -6.39 3.11
N ARG A 94 8.03 -5.97 3.13
CA ARG A 94 8.34 -4.58 3.40
C ARG A 94 7.49 -3.84 2.38
N SER A 95 6.49 -3.09 2.85
CA SER A 95 5.97 -1.98 2.06
C SER A 95 7.19 -1.16 1.70
N THR A 96 7.76 -1.38 0.53
CA THR A 96 8.78 -0.49 -0.03
C THR A 96 8.10 0.86 -0.01
N LYS A 97 8.57 1.77 0.86
CA LYS A 97 8.14 3.17 0.82
C LYS A 97 8.27 3.56 -0.64
N LYS A 98 7.15 3.90 -1.29
CA LYS A 98 7.19 4.36 -2.67
C LYS A 98 8.21 5.49 -2.71
N VAL A 99 9.26 5.31 -3.51
CA VAL A 99 10.30 6.33 -3.66
C VAL A 99 9.66 7.42 -4.51
N PRO A 100 9.60 8.66 -4.01
CA PRO A 100 9.08 9.77 -4.80
C PRO A 100 9.93 9.91 -6.05
N VAL A 101 9.28 10.10 -7.18
CA VAL A 101 9.90 10.30 -8.49
C VAL A 101 9.47 11.66 -9.04
N THR A 102 10.28 12.25 -9.92
CA THR A 102 9.95 13.53 -10.56
C THR A 102 8.56 13.47 -11.19
N GLY A 103 7.76 14.51 -10.94
CA GLY A 103 6.36 14.63 -11.31
C GLY A 103 5.36 14.10 -10.26
N ASP A 104 5.81 13.50 -9.16
CA ASP A 104 4.90 13.06 -8.09
C ASP A 104 4.27 14.24 -7.36
N ARG A 105 2.96 14.16 -7.12
CA ARG A 105 2.29 15.03 -6.14
C ARG A 105 2.49 14.43 -4.75
N VAL A 106 3.00 15.20 -3.80
CA VAL A 106 3.35 14.75 -2.46
C VAL A 106 2.77 15.68 -1.40
N TRP A 107 2.41 15.10 -0.27
CA TRP A 107 2.08 15.82 0.94
C TRP A 107 3.31 15.94 1.82
N VAL A 108 3.71 17.17 2.10
CA VAL A 108 4.92 17.52 2.85
C VAL A 108 4.66 18.77 3.67
N PHE A 109 5.00 18.72 4.97
CA PHE A 109 4.69 19.79 5.94
C PHE A 109 3.23 20.28 5.99
N GLY A 110 2.28 19.45 5.57
CA GLY A 110 0.85 19.82 5.55
C GLY A 110 0.41 20.56 4.28
N TYR A 111 1.31 20.67 3.30
CA TYR A 111 1.05 21.25 2.00
C TYR A 111 1.19 20.20 0.92
N GLU A 112 0.47 20.44 -0.17
CA GLU A 112 0.68 19.73 -1.40
C GLU A 112 1.83 20.36 -2.20
N ALA A 113 2.68 19.49 -2.76
CA ALA A 113 3.82 19.88 -3.56
C ALA A 113 4.00 18.90 -4.72
N THR A 114 4.65 19.34 -5.79
CA THR A 114 5.07 18.50 -6.91
C THR A 114 6.57 18.26 -6.85
N VAL A 115 7.01 17.02 -6.96
CA VAL A 115 8.44 16.67 -7.00
C VAL A 115 9.04 17.12 -8.32
N THR A 116 10.02 18.01 -8.27
CA THR A 116 10.73 18.54 -9.45
C THR A 116 12.06 17.83 -9.69
N GLY A 117 12.62 17.18 -8.67
CA GLY A 117 13.89 16.46 -8.77
C GLY A 117 14.10 15.49 -7.61
N VAL A 118 14.87 14.43 -7.84
CA VAL A 118 15.18 13.41 -6.82
C VAL A 118 16.68 13.15 -6.81
N SER A 119 17.33 13.51 -5.70
CA SER A 119 18.77 13.37 -5.48
C SER A 119 19.02 12.54 -4.22
N GLY A 120 19.00 11.21 -4.39
CA GLY A 120 19.27 10.25 -3.31
C GLY A 120 18.25 10.33 -2.17
N SER A 121 18.62 10.94 -1.05
CA SER A 121 17.74 11.13 0.12
C SER A 121 16.97 12.45 0.11
N THR A 122 17.32 13.36 -0.79
CA THR A 122 16.74 14.70 -0.91
C THR A 122 15.87 14.76 -2.16
N VAL A 123 14.72 15.40 -2.02
CA VAL A 123 13.71 15.54 -3.07
C VAL A 123 13.45 17.03 -3.22
N GLU A 124 13.66 17.55 -4.41
CA GLU A 124 13.28 18.91 -4.75
C GLU A 124 11.77 18.91 -5.00
N ILE A 125 11.06 19.79 -4.31
CA ILE A 125 9.61 19.92 -4.41
C ILE A 125 9.23 21.36 -4.71
N GLN A 126 8.15 21.54 -5.45
CA GLN A 126 7.52 22.82 -5.70
C GLN A 126 6.13 22.83 -5.06
N LEU A 127 5.94 23.70 -4.06
CA LEU A 127 4.66 23.89 -3.38
C LEU A 127 3.65 24.57 -4.33
N ASP A 128 2.35 24.37 -4.10
CA ASP A 128 1.28 24.99 -4.90
C ASP A 128 1.34 26.53 -4.94
N GLY A 129 2.04 27.16 -4.00
CA GLY A 129 2.33 28.61 -3.98
C GLY A 129 3.52 29.05 -4.87
N GLY A 130 4.11 28.15 -5.65
CA GLY A 130 5.24 28.41 -6.54
C GLY A 130 6.62 28.37 -5.88
N SER A 131 6.71 28.23 -4.55
CA SER A 131 7.98 28.12 -3.83
C SER A 131 8.62 26.75 -4.02
N GLN A 132 9.89 26.74 -4.43
CA GLN A 132 10.72 25.53 -4.50
C GLN A 132 11.45 25.29 -3.18
N MET A 133 11.55 24.04 -2.75
CA MET A 133 12.23 23.64 -1.52
C MET A 133 12.81 22.24 -1.63
N ASP A 134 13.95 22.03 -1.00
CA ASP A 134 14.56 20.71 -0.85
C ASP A 134 14.08 20.07 0.44
N VAL A 135 13.51 18.87 0.34
CA VAL A 135 13.01 18.11 1.50
C VAL A 135 13.65 16.74 1.57
N LYS A 136 13.77 16.20 2.78
CA LYS A 136 14.20 14.81 2.91
C LYS A 136 13.06 13.90 2.51
N THR A 137 13.39 12.76 1.92
CA THR A 137 12.41 11.70 1.58
C THR A 137 11.60 11.26 2.81
N THR A 138 12.14 11.43 4.03
CA THR A 138 11.46 11.14 5.30
C THR A 138 10.31 12.10 5.63
N ASP A 139 10.34 13.32 5.09
CA ASP A 139 9.35 14.36 5.39
C ASP A 139 8.11 14.25 4.51
N ILE A 140 8.18 13.44 3.45
CA ILE A 140 7.06 13.11 2.58
C ILE A 140 6.13 12.16 3.33
N ARG A 141 4.97 12.71 3.72
CA ARG A 141 3.96 11.98 4.50
C ARG A 141 3.12 11.05 3.63
N LYS A 142 2.85 11.47 2.38
CA LYS A 142 2.03 10.71 1.44
C LYS A 142 2.38 11.14 0.02
N ILE A 143 2.57 10.16 -0.87
CA ILE A 143 2.57 10.40 -2.30
C ILE A 143 1.11 10.30 -2.73
N LEU A 144 0.57 11.40 -3.27
CA LEU A 144 -0.75 11.40 -3.87
C LEU A 144 -0.69 10.56 -5.15
N PRO A 145 -1.72 9.74 -5.42
CA PRO A 145 -1.77 8.98 -6.66
C PRO A 145 -1.64 9.94 -7.83
N ARG A 146 -0.71 9.67 -8.75
CA ARG A 146 -0.67 10.40 -10.02
C ARG A 146 -2.05 10.28 -10.65
N VAL A 147 -2.55 11.38 -11.22
CA VAL A 147 -3.76 11.32 -12.04
C VAL A 147 -3.34 10.59 -13.30
N VAL A 148 -3.47 9.27 -13.28
CA VAL A 148 -3.21 8.45 -14.45
C VAL A 148 -4.49 8.46 -15.27
N THR A 149 -4.44 9.04 -16.45
CA THR A 149 -5.55 8.98 -17.40
C THR A 149 -5.70 7.54 -17.84
N HIS A 150 -6.76 6.89 -17.37
CA HIS A 150 -7.14 5.56 -17.82
C HIS A 150 -7.95 5.70 -19.11
N GLY A 151 -7.39 5.18 -20.20
CA GLY A 151 -8.10 5.00 -21.46
C GLY A 151 -8.86 3.67 -21.51
N PRO A 152 -9.48 3.35 -22.66
CA PRO A 152 -10.00 2.01 -22.89
C PRO A 152 -8.86 0.99 -22.79
N ARG A 153 -9.11 -0.09 -22.06
CA ARG A 153 -8.16 -1.20 -21.89
C ARG A 153 -7.85 -1.82 -23.25
N ASN A 154 -6.57 -1.89 -23.61
CA ASN A 154 -6.13 -2.55 -24.83
C ASN A 154 -5.96 -4.06 -24.57
N GLU A 155 -6.85 -4.89 -25.15
CA GLU A 155 -6.82 -6.35 -24.96
C GLU A 155 -5.58 -7.02 -25.58
N THR A 156 -5.08 -6.53 -26.72
CA THR A 156 -3.86 -7.04 -27.34
C THR A 156 -2.67 -6.90 -26.39
N VAL A 157 -2.51 -5.72 -25.76
CA VAL A 157 -1.46 -5.48 -24.76
C VAL A 157 -1.63 -6.39 -23.54
N VAL A 158 -2.86 -6.63 -23.08
CA VAL A 158 -3.11 -7.54 -21.96
C VAL A 158 -2.61 -8.95 -22.27
N ASP A 159 -2.96 -9.47 -23.45
CA ASP A 159 -2.63 -10.85 -23.81
C ASP A 159 -1.13 -11.00 -24.05
N THR A 160 -0.49 -10.03 -24.70
CA THR A 160 0.97 -10.01 -24.86
C THR A 160 1.69 -9.91 -23.51
N LEU A 161 1.22 -9.06 -22.58
CA LEU A 161 1.79 -8.96 -21.23
C LEU A 161 1.61 -10.25 -20.43
N LYS A 162 0.48 -10.95 -20.56
CA LYS A 162 0.26 -12.24 -19.89
C LYS A 162 1.20 -13.32 -20.44
N ALA A 163 1.37 -13.37 -21.75
CA ALA A 163 2.27 -14.31 -22.42
C ALA A 163 3.73 -14.05 -22.00
N TRP A 164 4.19 -12.80 -22.11
CA TRP A 164 5.51 -12.37 -21.67
C TRP A 164 5.76 -12.67 -20.18
N ARG A 165 4.76 -12.42 -19.32
CA ARG A 165 4.87 -12.71 -17.89
C ARG A 165 5.06 -14.20 -17.64
N LEU A 166 4.34 -15.06 -18.36
CA LEU A 166 4.43 -16.51 -18.20
C LEU A 166 5.83 -17.01 -18.62
N GLU A 167 6.32 -16.55 -19.76
CA GLU A 167 7.65 -16.89 -20.29
C GLU A 167 8.76 -16.44 -19.31
N THR A 168 8.71 -15.17 -18.89
CA THR A 168 9.68 -14.60 -17.95
C THR A 168 9.68 -15.36 -16.61
N ALA A 169 8.49 -15.69 -16.10
CA ALA A 169 8.34 -16.42 -14.85
C ALA A 169 8.87 -17.86 -14.94
N GLN A 170 8.65 -18.53 -16.08
CA GLN A 170 9.22 -19.85 -16.35
C GLN A 170 10.75 -19.81 -16.43
N GLY A 171 11.32 -18.83 -17.16
CA GLY A 171 12.78 -18.66 -17.27
C GLY A 171 13.45 -18.40 -15.92
N LEU A 172 12.76 -17.71 -15.01
CA LEU A 172 13.23 -17.44 -13.65
C LEU A 172 12.84 -18.52 -12.63
N SER A 173 12.08 -19.55 -13.04
CA SER A 173 11.53 -20.59 -12.16
C SER A 173 10.75 -20.03 -10.96
N VAL A 174 9.97 -18.97 -11.18
CA VAL A 174 9.12 -18.34 -10.18
C VAL A 174 7.66 -18.35 -10.62
N PRO A 175 6.69 -18.27 -9.70
CA PRO A 175 5.29 -18.08 -10.08
C PRO A 175 5.06 -16.76 -10.84
N ALA A 176 4.16 -16.75 -11.83
CA ALA A 176 3.88 -15.58 -12.69
C ALA A 176 3.58 -14.28 -11.92
N TYR A 177 2.83 -14.37 -10.82
CA TYR A 177 2.49 -13.22 -9.99
C TYR A 177 3.72 -12.53 -9.36
N VAL A 178 4.87 -13.20 -9.27
CA VAL A 178 6.12 -12.63 -8.74
C VAL A 178 6.70 -11.60 -9.70
N VAL A 179 6.56 -11.84 -11.01
CA VAL A 179 6.99 -10.93 -12.08
C VAL A 179 6.02 -9.74 -12.15
N LEU A 180 4.75 -10.01 -12.43
CA LEU A 180 3.69 -8.98 -12.50
C LEU A 180 2.35 -9.50 -11.96
N HIS A 181 1.62 -8.68 -11.20
CA HIS A 181 0.25 -9.01 -10.78
C HIS A 181 -0.76 -8.68 -11.89
N ASP A 182 -1.89 -9.40 -11.94
CA ASP A 182 -2.95 -9.16 -12.95
C ASP A 182 -3.44 -7.71 -12.93
N ARG A 183 -3.64 -7.15 -11.73
CA ARG A 183 -3.98 -5.74 -11.56
C ARG A 183 -2.98 -4.78 -12.23
N THR A 184 -1.69 -5.09 -12.17
CA THR A 184 -0.65 -4.26 -12.79
C THR A 184 -0.70 -4.38 -14.32
N ILE A 185 -1.02 -5.57 -14.86
CA ILE A 185 -1.23 -5.76 -16.31
C ILE A 185 -2.43 -4.93 -16.78
N ASP A 186 -3.56 -5.02 -16.07
CA ASP A 186 -4.76 -4.25 -16.42
C ASP A 186 -4.53 -2.74 -16.37
N GLU A 187 -3.75 -2.29 -15.39
CA GLU A 187 -3.40 -0.89 -15.23
C GLU A 187 -2.46 -0.44 -16.36
N ILE A 188 -1.43 -1.21 -16.73
CA ILE A 188 -0.57 -0.91 -17.90
C ILE A 188 -1.40 -0.82 -19.18
N ALA A 189 -2.29 -1.79 -19.43
CA ALA A 189 -3.10 -1.83 -20.64
C ALA A 189 -4.17 -0.72 -20.72
N SER A 190 -4.56 -0.14 -19.58
CA SER A 190 -5.48 1.01 -19.55
C SER A 190 -4.74 2.35 -19.64
N VAL A 191 -3.52 2.42 -19.10
CA VAL A 191 -2.72 3.65 -19.03
C VAL A 191 -1.88 3.86 -20.29
N MET A 192 -1.42 2.78 -20.92
CA MET A 192 -0.56 2.80 -22.10
C MET A 192 0.69 3.68 -21.89
N PRO A 193 1.55 3.37 -20.90
CA PRO A 193 2.72 4.19 -20.55
C PRO A 193 3.71 4.27 -21.72
N MET A 194 4.24 5.47 -21.98
CA MET A 194 5.20 5.72 -23.08
C MET A 194 6.65 5.88 -22.61
N ASP A 195 6.84 5.96 -21.31
CA ASP A 195 8.12 6.29 -20.69
C ASP A 195 8.22 5.65 -19.31
N GLU A 196 9.44 5.54 -18.82
CA GLU A 196 9.74 4.97 -17.51
C GLU A 196 9.04 5.70 -16.35
N SER A 197 8.86 7.02 -16.46
CA SER A 197 8.19 7.80 -15.41
C SER A 197 6.71 7.43 -15.36
N SER A 198 6.08 7.25 -16.52
CA SER A 198 4.71 6.76 -16.64
C SER A 198 4.57 5.34 -16.09
N LEU A 199 5.53 4.44 -16.34
CA LEU A 199 5.56 3.11 -15.72
C LEU A 199 5.67 3.15 -14.19
N LEU A 200 6.51 4.02 -13.62
CA LEU A 200 6.65 4.18 -12.17
C LEU A 200 5.37 4.68 -11.47
N SER A 201 4.46 5.29 -12.24
CA SER A 201 3.17 5.73 -11.71
C SER A 201 2.22 4.57 -11.39
N ILE A 202 2.41 3.41 -12.03
CA ILE A 202 1.51 2.26 -12.01
C ILE A 202 1.65 1.49 -10.69
N GLN A 203 0.52 1.14 -10.07
CA GLN A 203 0.53 0.35 -8.84
C GLN A 203 1.16 -1.03 -9.06
N GLY A 204 2.26 -1.30 -8.35
CA GLY A 204 2.97 -2.59 -8.42
C GLY A 204 4.20 -2.58 -9.31
N ILE A 205 4.48 -1.46 -9.99
CA ILE A 205 5.78 -1.16 -10.59
C ILE A 205 6.56 -0.27 -9.61
N GLY A 206 7.81 -0.63 -9.37
CA GLY A 206 8.75 0.14 -8.57
C GLY A 206 10.12 0.09 -9.21
N THR A 207 11.09 0.84 -8.68
CA THR A 207 12.42 1.01 -9.27
C THR A 207 13.09 -0.30 -9.66
N SER A 208 13.10 -1.30 -8.77
CA SER A 208 13.68 -2.61 -9.07
C SER A 208 12.98 -3.33 -10.24
N LYS A 209 11.65 -3.26 -10.36
CA LYS A 209 10.96 -3.89 -11.50
C LYS A 209 11.15 -3.11 -12.80
N LEU A 210 11.23 -1.78 -12.70
CA LEU A 210 11.56 -0.93 -13.84
C LEU A 210 12.96 -1.26 -14.37
N GLU A 211 13.95 -1.39 -13.49
CA GLU A 211 15.32 -1.75 -13.88
C GLU A 211 15.40 -3.12 -14.57
N HIS A 212 14.56 -4.08 -14.20
CA HIS A 212 14.61 -5.44 -14.73
C HIS A 212 13.70 -5.68 -15.94
N TYR A 213 12.58 -4.96 -16.02
CA TYR A 213 11.51 -5.25 -16.98
C TYR A 213 10.99 -4.00 -17.71
N GLY A 214 11.51 -2.81 -17.40
CA GLY A 214 11.01 -1.54 -17.95
C GLY A 214 11.03 -1.52 -19.47
N ASP A 215 12.17 -1.88 -20.07
CA ASP A 215 12.36 -1.91 -21.52
C ASP A 215 11.38 -2.86 -22.22
N ASP A 216 11.20 -4.07 -21.68
CA ASP A 216 10.26 -5.05 -22.23
C ASP A 216 8.81 -4.57 -22.13
N LEU A 217 8.44 -3.98 -20.99
CA LEU A 217 7.08 -3.48 -20.77
C LEU A 217 6.77 -2.30 -21.71
N LEU A 218 7.72 -1.37 -21.90
CA LEU A 218 7.56 -0.25 -22.83
C LEU A 218 7.44 -0.73 -24.27
N ARG A 219 8.29 -1.69 -24.67
CA ARG A 219 8.24 -2.31 -26.00
C ARG A 219 6.89 -2.99 -26.27
N ILE A 220 6.37 -3.78 -25.33
CA ILE A 220 5.06 -4.45 -25.48
C ILE A 220 3.93 -3.41 -25.62
N VAL A 221 4.00 -2.31 -24.87
CA VAL A 221 3.00 -1.24 -24.95
C VAL A 221 3.10 -0.48 -26.28
N GLU A 222 4.31 -0.27 -26.80
CA GLU A 222 4.55 0.33 -28.10
C GLU A 222 4.02 -0.54 -29.24
N GLU A 223 4.37 -1.84 -29.25
CA GLU A 223 3.88 -2.82 -30.24
C GLU A 223 2.34 -2.89 -30.24
N GLY A 224 1.70 -2.90 -29.06
CA GLY A 224 0.24 -2.93 -28.96
C GLY A 224 -0.48 -1.63 -29.34
N ARG A 225 0.24 -0.53 -29.62
CA ARG A 225 -0.33 0.67 -30.24
C ARG A 225 -0.26 0.63 -31.76
N GLU A 226 0.74 -0.03 -32.30
CA GLU A 226 0.96 -0.17 -33.74
C GLU A 226 0.05 -1.22 -34.38
N ASP A 227 -0.56 -2.07 -33.55
CA ASP A 227 -1.59 -3.03 -33.94
C ASP A 227 -2.99 -2.49 -33.57
N PRO A 228 -3.60 -1.61 -34.39
CA PRO A 228 -5.01 -1.27 -34.26
C PRO A 228 -5.78 -2.51 -34.69
N GLY A 229 -6.10 -3.38 -33.72
CA GLY A 229 -6.73 -4.68 -33.95
C GLY A 229 -7.73 -4.64 -35.11
N GLU A 230 -7.45 -5.45 -36.13
CA GLU A 230 -8.42 -5.75 -37.19
C GLU A 230 -9.70 -6.33 -36.54
N GLU A 231 -10.81 -5.64 -36.82
CA GLU A 231 -12.25 -5.99 -36.72
C GLU A 231 -12.70 -7.26 -35.99
#